data_AF-A0A8H4TPW3-F1
#
_entry.id   AF-A0A8H4TPW3-F1
#
_cell.length_a   1.000
_cell.length_b   1.000
_cell.length_c   1.000
_cell.angle_alpha   90.00
_cell.angle_beta   90.00
_cell.angle_gamma   90.00
#
_symmetry.space_group_name_H-M   'P 1'
#
loop_
_entity.id
_entity.type
_entity.pdbx_description
1 polymer ?
#
loop_
_entity_poly.entity_id
_entity_poly.type
_entity_poly.pdbx_seq_one_letter_code
_entity_poly.pdbx_strand_id
1 'polypeptide(L)'
;MTLRTSSRRLLNLNLGSSTLRKQPFLPRNNLYRASQHKVRLLSNTRPLKMSNDDDYMAFLNKANQDTGAGAATQNKTTFKAKDQGIEVPKAISDVCKKAVYTSDADEPFEEVSLKWQGKNGLPTETEFAKLINHSSPDSADIEILDPLTWDSRGQYTDVIEAVREASQGNDVRVYQVSRDATRTEYWVVSHADGKLIGAKALSVES
;
A
#
# COMPACT_ATOMS: atom_id res chain seq x y z
N MET A 1 -23.34 -53.96 -0.97
CA MET A 1 -24.65 -53.30 -1.09
C MET A 1 -24.47 -51.85 -0.65
N THR A 2 -24.80 -50.77 -1.34
CA THR A 2 -25.22 -50.49 -2.74
C THR A 2 -25.58 -48.98 -2.76
N LEU A 3 -25.02 -48.20 -3.72
CA LEU A 3 -25.71 -47.09 -4.44
C LEU A 3 -26.00 -45.78 -3.63
N ARG A 4 -26.24 -44.56 -4.15
CA ARG A 4 -26.22 -43.81 -5.47
C ARG A 4 -26.29 -42.30 -5.07
N THR A 5 -26.03 -41.22 -5.84
CA THR A 5 -25.44 -40.94 -7.18
C THR A 5 -25.10 -39.44 -7.25
N SER A 6 -24.23 -39.01 -8.18
CA SER A 6 -23.89 -37.59 -8.47
C SER A 6 -25.08 -36.67 -8.81
N SER A 7 -24.87 -35.35 -8.72
CA SER A 7 -25.40 -34.41 -9.74
C SER A 7 -24.59 -33.11 -9.84
N ARG A 8 -24.08 -32.83 -11.04
CA ARG A 8 -23.66 -31.48 -11.47
C ARG A 8 -24.91 -30.70 -11.92
N ARG A 9 -24.94 -29.38 -11.73
CA ARG A 9 -25.76 -28.49 -12.54
C ARG A 9 -24.92 -27.29 -13.01
N LEU A 10 -24.60 -27.30 -14.30
CA LEU A 10 -24.31 -26.09 -15.05
C LEU A 10 -25.64 -25.62 -15.65
N LEU A 11 -25.92 -24.32 -15.60
CA LEU A 11 -26.94 -23.69 -16.44
C LEU A 11 -26.27 -22.61 -17.26
N ASN A 12 -26.32 -22.83 -18.57
CA ASN A 12 -25.96 -21.91 -19.64
C ASN A 12 -27.29 -21.38 -20.24
N LEU A 13 -27.24 -20.44 -21.21
CA LEU A 13 -28.37 -19.78 -21.95
C LEU A 13 -28.81 -18.42 -21.36
N ASN A 14 -29.15 -17.37 -22.14
CA ASN A 14 -29.07 -17.22 -23.60
C ASN A 14 -28.99 -15.75 -24.09
N LEU A 15 -28.55 -15.61 -25.35
CA LEU A 15 -28.82 -14.59 -26.39
C LEU A 15 -29.66 -13.31 -26.10
N GLY A 16 -29.16 -12.20 -26.67
CA GLY A 16 -29.97 -11.15 -27.33
C GLY A 16 -29.63 -9.71 -26.89
N SER A 17 -29.75 -8.65 -27.72
CA SER A 17 -29.93 -8.57 -29.18
C SER A 17 -29.49 -7.16 -29.65
N SER A 18 -29.08 -7.04 -30.92
CA SER A 18 -28.62 -5.81 -31.55
C SER A 18 -29.68 -4.71 -31.70
N THR A 19 -29.31 -3.44 -31.50
CA THR A 19 -30.09 -2.29 -32.03
C THR A 19 -29.18 -1.17 -32.55
N LEU A 20 -28.93 -1.17 -33.87
CA LEU A 20 -28.10 -0.18 -34.55
C LEU A 20 -28.93 1.09 -34.85
N ARG A 21 -28.64 2.21 -34.20
CA ARG A 21 -29.40 3.47 -34.38
C ARG A 21 -28.92 4.23 -35.62
N LYS A 22 -29.79 4.35 -36.64
CA LYS A 22 -29.56 5.16 -37.85
C LYS A 22 -29.30 6.64 -37.52
N GLN A 23 -28.34 7.26 -38.20
CA GLN A 23 -28.28 8.72 -38.40
C GLN A 23 -28.55 9.06 -39.87
N PRO A 24 -29.34 10.10 -40.18
CA PRO A 24 -29.59 10.53 -41.56
C PRO A 24 -28.51 11.47 -42.09
N PHE A 25 -28.10 11.24 -43.34
CA PHE A 25 -27.33 12.19 -44.16
C PHE A 25 -28.19 13.39 -44.60
N LEU A 26 -27.62 14.60 -44.59
CA LEU A 26 -27.96 15.71 -45.51
C LEU A 26 -26.69 16.55 -45.82
N PRO A 27 -26.66 17.35 -46.90
CA PRO A 27 -25.48 17.37 -47.78
C PRO A 27 -24.52 18.58 -47.65
N ARG A 28 -23.39 18.43 -48.36
CA ARG A 28 -22.43 19.48 -48.74
C ARG A 28 -23.10 20.82 -49.08
N ASN A 29 -22.44 21.92 -48.69
CA ASN A 29 -22.38 23.11 -49.53
C ASN A 29 -20.95 23.65 -49.61
N ASN A 30 -20.41 23.75 -50.83
CA ASN A 30 -19.10 24.34 -51.11
C ASN A 30 -19.25 25.85 -51.22
N LEU A 31 -18.47 26.62 -50.44
CA LEU A 31 -18.14 28.01 -50.78
C LEU A 31 -16.63 28.24 -50.57
N TYR A 32 -15.85 27.88 -51.59
CA TYR A 32 -14.43 28.25 -51.67
C TYR A 32 -14.32 29.75 -51.94
N ARG A 33 -14.26 30.57 -50.89
CA ARG A 33 -13.79 31.95 -51.00
C ARG A 33 -12.26 31.93 -51.14
N ALA A 34 -11.77 32.22 -52.34
CA ALA A 34 -10.35 32.40 -52.59
C ALA A 34 -9.79 33.53 -51.70
N SER A 35 -8.68 33.27 -51.02
CA SER A 35 -7.84 34.29 -50.39
C SER A 35 -6.39 34.04 -50.79
N GLN A 36 -5.68 35.11 -51.14
CA GLN A 36 -4.41 35.05 -51.85
C GLN A 36 -3.24 34.82 -50.89
N HIS A 37 -2.70 33.61 -50.84
CA HIS A 37 -1.42 33.36 -50.18
C HIS A 37 -0.25 33.69 -51.11
N LYS A 38 0.20 34.95 -51.02
CA LYS A 38 1.44 35.42 -51.63
C LYS A 38 2.64 34.75 -50.93
N VAL A 39 3.15 33.67 -51.50
CA VAL A 39 4.33 32.95 -50.97
C VAL A 39 5.55 33.87 -51.05
N ARG A 40 5.92 34.47 -49.91
CA ARG A 40 7.23 35.11 -49.75
C ARG A 40 8.25 34.03 -49.41
N LEU A 41 9.05 33.66 -50.40
CA LEU A 41 10.31 32.96 -50.16
C LEU A 41 11.22 33.88 -49.33
N LEU A 42 11.37 33.56 -48.04
CA LEU A 42 12.43 34.10 -47.19
C LEU A 42 13.20 32.91 -46.63
N SER A 43 14.29 32.58 -47.32
CA SER A 43 15.30 31.62 -46.89
C SER A 43 16.01 32.14 -45.65
N ASN A 44 15.42 31.94 -44.48
CA ASN A 44 16.05 32.22 -43.21
C ASN A 44 16.50 30.90 -42.58
N THR A 45 17.65 30.40 -43.06
CA THR A 45 18.39 29.31 -42.41
C THR A 45 18.71 29.72 -40.97
N ARG A 46 17.85 29.32 -40.03
CA ARG A 46 18.23 29.36 -38.61
C ARG A 46 19.43 28.43 -38.47
N PRO A 47 20.58 28.88 -37.94
CA PRO A 47 21.62 27.94 -37.58
C PRO A 47 21.02 26.95 -36.58
N LEU A 48 21.38 25.67 -36.73
CA LEU A 48 21.18 24.67 -35.68
C LEU A 48 22.11 25.02 -34.51
N LYS A 49 21.75 26.08 -33.78
CA LYS A 49 22.32 26.34 -32.46
C LYS A 49 21.88 25.16 -31.62
N MET A 50 22.86 24.37 -31.19
CA MET A 50 22.65 23.20 -30.33
C MET A 50 21.67 23.62 -29.23
N SER A 51 20.53 22.92 -29.15
CA SER A 51 19.57 23.04 -28.06
C SER A 51 20.34 22.63 -26.81
N ASN A 52 20.83 23.67 -26.14
CA ASN A 52 21.91 23.62 -25.16
C ASN A 52 21.40 22.87 -23.92
N ASP A 53 22.30 22.44 -23.03
CA ASP A 53 21.89 21.78 -21.78
C ASP A 53 20.81 22.58 -21.00
N ASP A 54 20.75 23.90 -21.20
CA ASP A 54 19.67 24.79 -20.77
C ASP A 54 18.24 24.28 -21.07
N ASP A 55 17.96 23.74 -22.27
CA ASP A 55 16.64 23.23 -22.64
C ASP A 55 16.32 21.90 -21.92
N TYR A 56 17.33 21.06 -21.72
CA TYR A 56 17.23 19.81 -20.96
C TYR A 56 17.05 20.09 -19.45
N MET A 57 17.81 21.04 -18.91
CA MET A 57 17.67 21.54 -17.54
C MET A 57 16.32 22.24 -17.34
N ALA A 58 15.78 22.94 -18.36
CA ALA A 58 14.44 23.50 -18.30
C ALA A 58 13.35 22.41 -18.26
N PHE A 59 13.53 21.31 -19.00
CA PHE A 59 12.62 20.14 -18.92
C PHE A 59 12.67 19.49 -17.53
N LEU A 60 13.86 19.23 -16.98
CA LEU A 60 14.05 18.69 -15.63
C LEU A 60 13.46 19.61 -14.55
N ASN A 61 13.78 20.91 -14.60
CA ASN A 61 13.26 21.89 -13.64
C ASN A 61 11.74 22.04 -13.73
N LYS A 62 11.16 21.97 -14.94
CA LYS A 62 9.71 22.05 -15.11
C LYS A 62 8.97 20.82 -14.56
N ALA A 63 9.50 19.62 -14.76
CA ALA A 63 8.97 18.40 -14.15
C ALA A 63 9.05 18.45 -12.60
N ASN A 64 10.11 19.03 -12.06
CA ASN A 64 10.27 19.23 -10.61
C ASN A 64 9.41 20.38 -10.06
N GLN A 65 9.05 21.38 -10.87
CA GLN A 65 8.17 22.48 -10.47
C GLN A 65 6.70 22.07 -10.42
N ASP A 66 6.20 21.33 -11.42
CA ASP A 66 4.81 20.84 -11.43
C ASP A 66 4.55 19.77 -10.34
N THR A 67 5.60 19.14 -9.79
CA THR A 67 5.51 18.22 -8.64
C THR A 67 5.75 18.91 -7.29
N GLY A 68 6.53 19.99 -7.24
CA GLY A 68 6.94 20.67 -5.99
C GLY A 68 5.88 21.54 -5.31
N ALA A 69 4.82 21.97 -6.01
CA ALA A 69 3.77 22.85 -5.48
C ALA A 69 2.43 22.13 -5.16
N GLY A 70 2.36 20.81 -5.40
CA GLY A 70 1.15 20.01 -5.26
C GLY A 70 1.32 18.72 -4.45
N ALA A 71 2.57 18.35 -4.12
CA ALA A 71 2.82 17.41 -3.04
C ALA A 71 2.43 18.07 -1.71
N ALA A 72 1.13 17.99 -1.38
CA ALA A 72 0.71 18.08 0.01
C ALA A 72 1.64 17.15 0.79
N THR A 73 2.26 17.65 1.86
CA THR A 73 2.97 16.80 2.81
C THR A 73 1.92 15.85 3.38
N GLN A 74 1.74 14.70 2.73
CA GLN A 74 1.30 13.48 3.39
C GLN A 74 2.32 13.33 4.50
N ASN A 75 1.95 13.78 5.70
CA ASN A 75 2.71 13.53 6.90
C ASN A 75 2.96 12.04 6.86
N LYS A 76 4.22 11.65 6.69
CA LYS A 76 4.61 10.25 6.58
C LYS A 76 4.43 9.68 7.99
N THR A 77 3.17 9.33 8.31
CA THR A 77 2.68 8.96 9.64
C THR A 77 3.37 7.65 10.03
N THR A 78 4.60 7.79 10.49
CA THR A 78 5.49 6.70 10.79
C THR A 78 5.23 6.35 12.23
N PHE A 79 4.46 5.29 12.41
CA PHE A 79 4.14 4.75 13.72
C PHE A 79 5.41 4.33 14.46
N LYS A 80 5.42 4.61 15.77
CA LYS A 80 6.55 4.32 16.64
C LYS A 80 6.64 2.81 16.87
N ALA A 81 7.65 2.16 16.30
CA ALA A 81 7.90 0.73 16.46
C ALA A 81 8.88 0.38 17.60
N LYS A 82 9.81 1.28 17.94
CA LYS A 82 10.85 1.05 18.96
C LYS A 82 10.93 2.17 19.98
N ASP A 83 11.05 1.79 21.26
CA ASP A 83 11.40 2.68 22.37
C ASP A 83 12.92 2.75 22.58
N GLN A 84 13.42 3.94 22.91
CA GLN A 84 14.84 4.13 23.20
C GLN A 84 15.25 3.35 24.47
N GLY A 85 16.34 2.60 24.35
CA GLY A 85 16.91 1.79 25.42
C GLY A 85 16.20 0.46 25.68
N ILE A 86 15.40 -0.06 24.73
CA ILE A 86 14.86 -1.42 24.83
C ILE A 86 15.41 -2.30 23.72
N GLU A 87 16.06 -3.38 24.13
CA GLU A 87 16.55 -4.41 23.22
C GLU A 87 15.39 -5.26 22.67
N VAL A 88 15.55 -5.72 21.44
CA VAL A 88 14.65 -6.66 20.79
C VAL A 88 15.20 -8.08 21.02
N PRO A 89 14.38 -9.06 21.45
CA PRO A 89 14.81 -10.45 21.55
C PRO A 89 15.39 -10.99 20.24
N LYS A 90 16.46 -11.78 20.35
CA LYS A 90 17.23 -12.25 19.17
C LYS A 90 16.38 -13.06 18.17
N ALA A 91 15.45 -13.89 18.64
CA ALA A 91 14.56 -14.67 17.78
C ALA A 91 13.78 -13.77 16.79
N ILE A 92 13.22 -12.67 17.29
CA ILE A 92 12.53 -11.66 16.49
C ILE A 92 13.50 -10.98 15.51
N SER A 93 14.68 -10.55 15.98
CA SER A 93 15.68 -9.93 15.11
C SER A 93 16.14 -10.84 13.98
N ASP A 94 16.27 -12.14 14.23
CA ASP A 94 16.73 -13.13 13.25
C ASP A 94 15.63 -13.59 12.28
N VAL A 95 14.34 -13.48 12.63
CA VAL A 95 13.24 -13.68 11.66
C VAL A 95 13.01 -12.43 10.81
N CYS A 96 13.08 -11.22 11.39
CA CYS A 96 12.90 -9.96 10.64
C CYS A 96 13.92 -9.76 9.51
N LYS A 97 15.12 -10.35 9.61
CA LYS A 97 16.16 -10.32 8.56
C LYS A 97 15.94 -11.34 7.44
N LYS A 98 15.03 -12.30 7.62
CA LYS A 98 14.81 -13.44 6.70
C LYS A 98 13.43 -13.37 6.03
N ALA A 99 12.42 -12.99 6.80
CA ALA A 99 11.06 -12.85 6.33
C ALA A 99 10.85 -11.49 5.65
N VAL A 100 10.09 -11.52 4.57
CA VAL A 100 9.58 -10.34 3.85
C VAL A 100 8.07 -10.53 3.74
N TYR A 101 7.30 -9.47 3.92
CA TYR A 101 5.86 -9.52 3.80
C TYR A 101 5.44 -9.26 2.35
N THR A 102 4.87 -10.28 1.72
CA THR A 102 4.45 -10.20 0.32
C THR A 102 3.18 -9.36 0.18
N SER A 103 3.35 -8.21 -0.47
CA SER A 103 2.30 -7.26 -0.91
C SER A 103 2.74 -6.66 -2.25
N ASP A 104 2.09 -5.59 -2.75
CA ASP A 104 2.49 -4.96 -4.03
C ASP A 104 3.94 -4.40 -4.01
N ALA A 105 4.52 -4.18 -2.81
CA ALA A 105 5.84 -3.58 -2.62
C ALA A 105 6.91 -4.49 -1.95
N ASP A 106 6.57 -5.73 -1.58
CA ASP A 106 7.46 -6.70 -0.88
C ASP A 106 8.30 -6.08 0.27
N GLU A 107 7.66 -5.71 1.37
CA GLU A 107 8.27 -4.94 2.46
C GLU A 107 8.90 -5.85 3.55
N PRO A 108 10.11 -5.55 4.06
CA PRO A 108 10.75 -6.34 5.11
C PRO A 108 10.02 -6.20 6.45
N PHE A 109 10.15 -7.20 7.32
CA PHE A 109 9.67 -7.08 8.70
C PHE A 109 10.59 -6.16 9.52
N GLU A 110 9.99 -5.18 10.19
CA GLU A 110 10.66 -4.33 11.17
C GLU A 110 10.44 -4.87 12.59
N GLU A 111 11.50 -4.92 13.38
CA GLU A 111 11.46 -5.29 14.81
C GLU A 111 10.67 -4.27 15.65
N VAL A 112 9.80 -4.75 16.54
CA VAL A 112 8.99 -3.96 17.48
C VAL A 112 9.44 -4.19 18.92
N SER A 113 9.62 -3.11 19.68
CA SER A 113 9.92 -3.17 21.12
C SER A 113 9.50 -1.86 21.81
N LEU A 114 8.38 -1.89 22.52
CA LEU A 114 7.70 -0.72 23.09
C LEU A 114 7.45 -0.88 24.61
N LYS A 115 7.44 0.22 25.36
CA LYS A 115 7.17 0.21 26.82
C LYS A 115 5.68 -0.03 27.08
N TRP A 116 5.33 -1.15 27.71
CA TRP A 116 3.93 -1.50 27.96
C TRP A 116 3.71 -2.01 29.40
N GLN A 117 3.07 -1.17 30.22
CA GLN A 117 2.76 -1.47 31.63
C GLN A 117 1.26 -1.75 31.83
N GLY A 118 0.60 -2.32 30.82
CA GLY A 118 -0.81 -2.70 30.90
C GLY A 118 -1.06 -3.74 31.97
N LYS A 119 -2.11 -3.56 32.79
CA LYS A 119 -2.41 -4.45 33.92
C LYS A 119 -2.97 -5.82 33.47
N ASN A 120 -3.60 -5.89 32.29
CA ASN A 120 -4.39 -7.04 31.83
C ASN A 120 -3.92 -7.57 30.45
N GLY A 121 -2.62 -7.78 30.27
CA GLY A 121 -2.07 -8.40 29.05
C GLY A 121 -1.90 -7.42 27.89
N LEU A 122 -2.30 -7.82 26.68
CA LEU A 122 -2.10 -7.05 25.44
C LEU A 122 -3.00 -5.81 25.36
N PRO A 123 -2.53 -4.71 24.73
CA PRO A 123 -3.28 -3.45 24.63
C PRO A 123 -4.56 -3.59 23.79
N THR A 124 -5.59 -2.82 24.14
CA THR A 124 -6.75 -2.57 23.26
C THR A 124 -6.38 -1.68 22.07
N GLU A 125 -7.29 -1.54 21.10
CA GLU A 125 -7.13 -0.73 19.89
C GLU A 125 -6.69 0.71 20.23
N THR A 126 -7.43 1.37 21.12
CA THR A 126 -7.14 2.75 21.54
C THR A 126 -5.85 2.87 22.34
N GLU A 127 -5.49 1.87 23.14
CA GLU A 127 -4.23 1.85 23.90
C GLU A 127 -3.03 1.62 22.98
N PHE A 128 -3.16 0.72 22.00
CA PHE A 128 -2.15 0.45 20.98
C PHE A 128 -1.93 1.68 20.09
N ALA A 129 -3.01 2.35 19.67
CA ALA A 129 -2.95 3.62 18.96
C ALA A 129 -2.18 4.70 19.75
N LYS A 130 -2.39 4.79 21.07
CA LYS A 130 -1.62 5.69 21.96
C LYS A 130 -0.15 5.27 22.05
N LEU A 131 0.14 3.97 22.11
CA LEU A 131 1.49 3.42 22.22
C LEU A 131 2.36 3.69 20.98
N ILE A 132 1.77 3.58 19.79
CA ILE A 132 2.45 3.82 18.50
C ILE A 132 2.52 5.30 18.09
N ASN A 133 2.08 6.23 18.95
CA ASN A 133 1.92 7.66 18.69
C ASN A 133 0.99 7.96 17.48
N HIS A 134 -0.16 7.30 17.39
CA HIS A 134 -1.18 7.61 16.38
C HIS A 134 -1.67 9.06 16.53
N SER A 135 -1.87 9.76 15.41
CA SER A 135 -2.26 11.18 15.39
C SER A 135 -3.64 11.45 15.99
N SER A 136 -4.52 10.46 15.97
CA SER A 136 -5.85 10.50 16.60
C SER A 136 -6.18 9.10 17.13
N PRO A 137 -5.85 8.79 18.41
CA PRO A 137 -5.93 7.42 18.90
C PRO A 137 -7.35 6.89 19.11
N ASP A 138 -8.30 7.77 19.42
CA ASP A 138 -9.70 7.38 19.67
C ASP A 138 -10.52 7.23 18.36
N SER A 139 -9.91 7.55 17.22
CA SER A 139 -10.46 7.36 15.86
C SER A 139 -9.45 6.66 14.93
N ALA A 140 -8.52 5.90 15.50
CA ALA A 140 -7.58 5.10 14.73
C ALA A 140 -8.30 3.89 14.15
N ASP A 141 -8.10 3.63 12.85
CA ASP A 141 -8.63 2.44 12.19
C ASP A 141 -7.69 1.26 12.48
N ILE A 142 -8.01 0.54 13.55
CA ILE A 142 -7.22 -0.58 14.09
C ILE A 142 -8.14 -1.77 14.32
N GLU A 143 -7.79 -2.91 13.74
CA GLU A 143 -8.46 -4.19 13.94
C GLU A 143 -7.52 -5.18 14.63
N ILE A 144 -8.04 -5.91 15.62
CA ILE A 144 -7.30 -6.98 16.32
C ILE A 144 -7.68 -8.31 15.68
N LEU A 145 -6.70 -8.95 15.04
CA LEU A 145 -6.83 -10.23 14.35
C LEU A 145 -6.10 -11.35 15.11
N ASP A 146 -6.65 -12.56 15.00
CA ASP A 146 -5.98 -13.78 15.43
C ASP A 146 -4.83 -14.12 14.45
N PRO A 147 -3.62 -14.51 14.93
CA PRO A 147 -2.47 -14.79 14.08
C PRO A 147 -2.71 -15.88 13.01
N LEU A 148 -3.51 -16.90 13.32
CA LEU A 148 -3.83 -18.00 12.39
C LEU A 148 -4.90 -17.60 11.36
N THR A 149 -5.71 -16.58 11.67
CA THR A 149 -6.66 -15.99 10.73
C THR A 149 -5.94 -15.08 9.74
N TRP A 150 -5.01 -14.25 10.24
CA TRP A 150 -4.14 -13.41 9.41
C TRP A 150 -3.21 -14.25 8.52
N ASP A 151 -2.44 -15.17 9.08
CA ASP A 151 -1.59 -16.10 8.33
C ASP A 151 -2.33 -17.40 7.97
N SER A 152 -3.50 -17.28 7.34
CA SER A 152 -4.31 -18.42 6.88
C SER A 152 -3.60 -19.39 5.91
N ARG A 153 -2.43 -19.02 5.39
CA ARG A 153 -1.59 -19.83 4.48
C ARG A 153 -0.35 -20.42 5.16
N GLY A 154 -0.04 -20.08 6.41
CA GLY A 154 1.16 -20.55 7.12
C GLY A 154 2.48 -20.01 6.57
N GLN A 155 2.48 -18.86 5.89
CA GLN A 155 3.69 -18.25 5.31
C GLN A 155 4.54 -17.50 6.33
N TYR A 156 3.92 -17.03 7.42
CA TYR A 156 4.52 -16.21 8.47
C TYR A 156 4.51 -16.91 9.83
N THR A 157 4.30 -18.23 9.84
CA THR A 157 4.33 -19.05 11.07
C THR A 157 5.65 -18.91 11.82
N ASP A 158 6.79 -18.82 11.12
CA ASP A 158 8.10 -18.53 11.71
C ASP A 158 8.14 -17.19 12.48
N VAL A 159 7.40 -16.17 12.01
CA VAL A 159 7.29 -14.87 12.70
C VAL A 159 6.46 -15.02 13.97
N ILE A 160 5.32 -15.72 13.89
CA ILE A 160 4.43 -15.96 15.02
C ILE A 160 5.15 -16.77 16.11
N GLU A 161 5.88 -17.82 15.73
CA GLU A 161 6.65 -18.66 16.66
C GLU A 161 7.84 -17.90 17.25
N ALA A 162 8.58 -17.09 16.47
CA ALA A 162 9.66 -16.26 17.02
C ALA A 162 9.17 -15.23 18.05
N VAL A 163 7.98 -14.66 17.86
CA VAL A 163 7.34 -13.76 18.83
C VAL A 163 6.87 -14.52 20.08
N ARG A 164 6.32 -15.73 19.90
CA ARG A 164 5.89 -16.62 21.00
C ARG A 164 7.05 -17.16 21.85
N GLU A 165 8.16 -17.54 21.22
CA GLU A 165 9.40 -17.94 21.90
C GLU A 165 9.95 -16.76 22.72
N ALA A 166 10.07 -15.60 22.08
CA ALA A 166 10.55 -14.38 22.71
C ALA A 166 9.66 -13.88 23.87
N SER A 167 8.38 -14.26 23.89
CA SER A 167 7.43 -13.93 24.94
C SER A 167 7.17 -15.05 25.95
N GLN A 168 7.96 -16.13 25.91
CA GLN A 168 7.85 -17.27 26.82
C GLN A 168 6.48 -17.98 26.77
N GLY A 169 5.80 -17.95 25.62
CA GLY A 169 4.51 -18.60 25.42
C GLY A 169 3.28 -17.74 25.74
N ASN A 170 3.44 -16.42 25.91
CA ASN A 170 2.31 -15.50 26.09
C ASN A 170 1.42 -15.40 24.83
N ASP A 171 0.23 -14.82 25.02
CA ASP A 171 -0.73 -14.53 23.94
C ASP A 171 -0.08 -13.65 22.84
N VAL A 172 -0.29 -14.02 21.58
CA VAL A 172 0.22 -13.29 20.40
C VAL A 172 -0.96 -12.80 19.61
N ARG A 173 -0.98 -11.52 19.23
CA ARG A 173 -2.03 -10.93 18.39
C ARG A 173 -1.44 -10.19 17.19
N VAL A 174 -2.27 -10.02 16.17
CA VAL A 174 -1.96 -9.19 15.02
C VAL A 174 -2.82 -7.94 15.08
N TYR A 175 -2.22 -6.76 15.12
CA TYR A 175 -2.94 -5.50 14.96
C TYR A 175 -2.79 -5.04 13.52
N GLN A 176 -3.91 -4.94 12.80
CA GLN A 176 -3.97 -4.31 11.49
C GLN A 176 -4.22 -2.81 11.73
N VAL A 177 -3.34 -1.95 11.22
CA VAL A 177 -3.43 -0.48 11.38
C VAL A 177 -3.42 0.19 10.02
N SER A 178 -4.55 0.77 9.61
CA SER A 178 -4.63 1.51 8.35
C SER A 178 -3.87 2.84 8.44
N ARG A 179 -3.00 3.11 7.47
CA ARG A 179 -2.27 4.40 7.35
C ARG A 179 -2.93 5.35 6.36
N ASP A 180 -3.29 4.83 5.19
CA ASP A 180 -3.99 5.54 4.13
C ASP A 180 -4.77 4.53 3.26
N ALA A 181 -5.42 5.00 2.20
CA ALA A 181 -6.28 4.18 1.35
C ALA A 181 -5.57 3.02 0.61
N THR A 182 -4.23 3.00 0.61
CA THR A 182 -3.38 2.02 -0.10
C THR A 182 -2.39 1.33 0.82
N ARG A 183 -2.35 1.67 2.11
CA ARG A 183 -1.30 1.23 3.03
C ARG A 183 -1.81 0.87 4.41
N THR A 184 -1.43 -0.32 4.83
CA THR A 184 -1.85 -0.94 6.09
C THR A 184 -0.63 -1.55 6.76
N GLU A 185 -0.37 -1.29 8.04
CA GLU A 185 0.69 -1.97 8.78
C GLU A 185 0.12 -3.11 9.63
N TYR A 186 0.71 -4.30 9.49
CA TYR A 186 0.42 -5.47 10.30
C TYR A 186 1.46 -5.58 11.42
N TRP A 187 1.01 -5.74 12.66
CA TRP A 187 1.86 -5.80 13.85
C TRP A 187 1.63 -7.11 14.61
N VAL A 188 2.52 -8.08 14.42
CA VAL A 188 2.53 -9.36 15.15
C VAL A 188 3.26 -9.15 16.47
N VAL A 189 2.53 -9.04 17.58
CA VAL A 189 3.10 -8.63 18.89
C VAL A 189 2.61 -9.49 20.05
N SER A 190 3.45 -9.56 21.08
CA SER A 190 3.19 -10.20 22.37
C SER A 190 3.69 -9.32 23.52
N HIS A 191 3.07 -9.44 24.69
CA HIS A 191 3.61 -8.88 25.92
C HIS A 191 4.74 -9.77 26.48
N ALA A 192 5.82 -9.16 27.00
CA ALA A 192 6.89 -9.80 27.73
C ALA A 192 7.58 -8.78 28.67
N ASP A 193 7.85 -9.13 29.93
CA ASP A 193 8.63 -8.32 30.88
C ASP A 193 8.27 -6.81 30.97
N GLY A 194 6.98 -6.46 30.92
CA GLY A 194 6.53 -5.06 30.96
C GLY A 194 6.82 -4.28 29.67
N LYS A 195 6.93 -5.00 28.55
CA LYS A 195 7.21 -4.51 27.21
C LYS A 195 6.27 -5.20 26.21
N LEU A 196 6.05 -4.54 25.08
CA LEU A 196 5.40 -5.12 23.92
C LEU A 196 6.49 -5.39 22.88
N ILE A 197 6.70 -6.67 22.56
CA ILE A 197 7.73 -7.13 21.61
C ILE A 197 7.05 -7.78 20.41
N GLY A 198 7.66 -7.68 19.23
CA GLY A 198 7.09 -8.27 18.04
C GLY A 198 7.80 -7.93 16.74
N ALA A 199 7.12 -8.18 15.63
CA ALA A 199 7.51 -7.74 14.31
C ALA A 199 6.34 -6.99 13.64
N LYS A 200 6.63 -5.97 12.85
CA LYS A 200 5.64 -5.30 11.99
C LYS A 200 6.04 -5.40 10.53
N ALA A 201 5.09 -5.34 9.62
CA ALA A 201 5.32 -5.18 8.20
C ALA A 201 4.34 -4.17 7.60
N LEU A 202 4.75 -3.52 6.50
CA LEU A 202 3.88 -2.67 5.71
C LEU A 202 3.28 -3.49 4.56
N SER A 203 1.97 -3.39 4.38
CA SER A 203 1.27 -3.85 3.18
C SER A 203 1.00 -2.65 2.30
N VAL A 204 1.27 -2.78 1.00
CA VAL A 204 0.84 -1.84 -0.04
C VAL A 204 -0.16 -2.54 -0.95
N GLU A 205 -1.31 -1.90 -1.17
CA GLU A 205 -2.42 -2.37 -1.99
C GLU A 205 -2.81 -1.26 -2.99
N SER A 206 -2.73 -1.59 -4.29
CA SER A 206 -2.88 -0.67 -5.43
C SER A 206 -4.05 -1.04 -6.35
#